data_AF-A0A2G8SFL7-F1
#
_entry.id   AF-A0A2G8SFL7-F1
#
_cell.length_a   1.000
_cell.length_b   1.000
_cell.length_c   1.000
_cell.angle_alpha   90.00
_cell.angle_beta   90.00
_cell.angle_gamma   90.00
#
_symmetry.space_group_name_H-M   'P 1'
#
loop_
_entity.id
_entity.type
_entity.pdbx_description
1 polymer ?
#
loop_
_entity_poly.entity_id
_entity_poly.type
_entity_poly.pdbx_seq_one_letter_code
_entity_poly.pdbx_strand_id
1 'polypeptide(L)' 'MSASLTRTYRYLQRQAHEQPVIFFSVVIGLIGPAMVVTVPSIRKSLGWKPSEPIPTSYPVPNRPRRPVSGYEDE' A
#
# COMPACT_ATOMS: atom_id res chain seq x y z
N MET A 1 -32.97 -3.99 18.76
CA MET A 1 -31.85 -3.62 17.86
C MET A 1 -32.17 -2.25 17.26
N SER A 2 -31.25 -1.29 17.37
CA SER A 2 -31.44 0.17 17.20
C SER A 2 -32.20 0.60 15.93
N ALA A 3 -33.32 1.32 16.09
CA ALA A 3 -34.12 1.89 14.98
C ALA A 3 -33.32 2.84 14.06
N SER A 4 -32.17 3.34 14.53
CA SER A 4 -31.25 4.14 13.72
C SER A 4 -30.62 3.34 12.59
N LEU A 5 -30.21 2.09 12.84
CA LEU A 5 -29.50 1.28 11.85
C LEU A 5 -30.41 0.90 10.66
N THR A 6 -31.66 0.56 10.94
CA THR A 6 -32.65 0.25 9.89
C THR A 6 -32.96 1.48 9.02
N ARG A 7 -32.99 2.68 9.62
CA ARG A 7 -33.18 3.94 8.87
C ARG A 7 -31.97 4.24 7.98
N THR A 8 -30.75 4.10 8.50
CA THR A 8 -29.52 4.29 7.71
C THR A 8 -29.44 3.29 6.56
N TYR A 9 -29.76 2.01 6.80
CA TYR A 9 -29.77 0.99 5.75
C TYR A 9 -30.75 1.32 4.61
N ARG A 10 -32.00 1.70 4.95
CA ARG A 10 -32.98 2.10 3.93
C ARG A 10 -32.54 3.35 3.16
N TYR A 11 -31.85 4.29 3.80
CA TYR A 11 -31.29 5.46 3.14
C TYR A 11 -30.19 5.07 2.14
N LEU A 12 -29.22 4.24 2.53
CA LEU A 12 -28.16 3.76 1.64
C LEU A 12 -28.74 2.97 0.46
N GLN A 13 -29.73 2.11 0.71
CA GLN A 13 -30.44 1.39 -0.34
C GLN A 13 -31.11 2.34 -1.33
N ARG A 14 -31.79 3.39 -0.84
CA ARG A 14 -32.42 4.40 -1.69
C ARG A 14 -31.39 5.14 -2.54
N GLN A 15 -30.26 5.55 -1.96
CA GLN A 15 -29.18 6.22 -2.69
C GLN A 15 -28.57 5.35 -3.79
N ALA A 16 -28.42 4.04 -3.52
CA ALA A 16 -27.94 3.09 -4.53
C ALA A 16 -28.86 2.97 -5.75
N HIS A 17 -30.18 3.17 -5.60
CA HIS A 17 -31.15 3.10 -6.70
C HIS A 17 -31.46 4.46 -7.35
N GLU A 18 -31.59 5.53 -6.57
CA GLU A 18 -31.94 6.87 -7.09
C GLU A 18 -30.73 7.59 -7.71
N GLN A 19 -29.53 7.41 -7.13
CA GLN A 19 -28.30 8.10 -7.55
C GLN A 19 -27.11 7.12 -7.59
N PRO A 20 -27.17 6.08 -8.45
CA PRO A 20 -26.21 4.98 -8.44
C PRO A 20 -24.77 5.46 -8.65
N VAL A 21 -24.55 6.42 -9.56
CA VAL A 21 -23.21 6.92 -9.88
C VAL A 21 -22.54 7.51 -8.64
N ILE A 22 -23.22 8.42 -7.93
CA ILE A 22 -22.67 9.07 -6.74
C ILE A 22 -22.38 8.04 -5.65
N PHE A 23 -23.34 7.15 -5.38
CA PHE A 23 -23.22 6.14 -4.34
C PHE A 23 -22.02 5.21 -4.59
N PHE A 24 -21.93 4.60 -5.78
CA PHE A 24 -20.87 3.65 -6.08
C PHE A 24 -19.51 4.33 -6.27
N SER A 25 -19.45 5.57 -6.77
CA SER A 25 -18.19 6.33 -6.81
C SER A 25 -17.59 6.52 -5.42
N VAL A 26 -18.41 6.87 -4.42
CA VAL A 26 -17.95 7.01 -3.03
C VAL A 26 -17.52 5.66 -2.45
N VAL A 27 -18.32 4.60 -2.66
CA VAL A 27 -17.99 3.25 -2.15
C VAL A 27 -16.68 2.75 -2.73
N ILE A 28 -16.51 2.79 -4.05
CA ILE A 28 -15.28 2.35 -4.73
C ILE A 28 -14.10 3.23 -4.32
N GLY A 29 -14.32 4.55 -4.22
CA GLY A 29 -13.31 5.50 -3.76
C GLY A 29 -12.82 5.21 -2.33
N LEU A 30 -13.69 4.76 -1.43
CA LEU A 30 -13.34 4.41 -0.06
C LEU A 30 -12.71 3.01 0.08
N ILE A 31 -13.04 2.07 -0.81
CA ILE A 31 -12.44 0.72 -0.83
C ILE A 31 -10.91 0.81 -0.99
N GLY A 32 -10.40 1.73 -1.82
CA GLY A 32 -8.95 1.93 -2.02
C GLY A 32 -8.19 2.23 -0.71
N PRO A 33 -8.48 3.35 -0.02
CA PRO A 33 -7.86 3.68 1.26
C PRO A 33 -8.07 2.60 2.34
N ALA A 34 -9.25 1.98 2.40
CA ALA A 34 -9.51 0.89 3.33
C ALA A 34 -8.56 -0.31 3.08
N MET A 35 -8.33 -0.66 1.82
CA MET A 35 -7.38 -1.71 1.45
C MET A 35 -5.93 -1.33 1.77
N VAL A 36 -5.53 -0.08 1.56
CA VAL A 36 -4.16 0.38 1.91
C VAL A 36 -3.86 0.18 3.40
N VAL A 37 -4.85 0.36 4.28
CA VAL A 37 -4.67 0.17 5.72
C VAL A 37 -4.73 -1.31 6.11
N THR A 38 -5.64 -2.09 5.52
CA THR A 38 -5.94 -3.46 5.97
C THR A 38 -5.08 -4.53 5.30
N VAL A 39 -4.84 -4.42 3.99
CA VAL A 39 -4.17 -5.44 3.19
C VAL A 39 -2.71 -5.67 3.60
N PRO A 40 -1.88 -4.64 3.93
CA PRO A 40 -0.48 -4.87 4.28
C PRO A 40 -0.28 -5.80 5.48
N SER A 41 -1.14 -5.69 6.50
CA SER A 41 -1.07 -6.54 7.70
C SER A 41 -1.38 -7.99 7.36
N ILE A 42 -2.44 -8.23 6.57
CA ILE A 42 -2.82 -9.58 6.10
C ILE A 42 -1.72 -10.17 5.21
N ARG A 43 -1.17 -9.35 4.29
CA ARG A 43 -0.12 -9.78 3.38
C ARG A 43 1.15 -10.21 4.14
N LYS A 44 1.53 -9.46 5.18
CA LYS A 44 2.67 -9.82 6.06
C LYS A 44 2.42 -11.11 6.84
N SER A 45 1.21 -11.35 7.34
CA SER A 45 0.89 -12.60 8.06
C SER A 45 0.93 -13.84 7.15
N LEU A 46 0.76 -13.65 5.84
CA LEU A 46 0.89 -14.70 4.83
C LEU A 46 2.35 -14.93 4.37
N GLY A 47 3.33 -14.35 5.05
CA GLY A 47 4.76 -14.56 4.77
C GLY A 47 5.32 -13.72 3.63
N TRP A 48 4.55 -12.76 3.11
CA TRP A 48 5.09 -11.84 2.11
C TRP A 48 6.09 -10.86 2.74
N LYS A 49 7.25 -10.70 2.08
CA LYS A 49 8.28 -9.72 2.40
C LYS A 49 8.48 -8.75 1.23
N PRO A 50 8.69 -7.44 1.48
CA PRO A 50 9.11 -6.51 0.44
C PRO A 50 10.45 -6.92 -0.19
N SER A 51 10.60 -6.68 -1.48
CA SER A 51 11.88 -6.85 -2.18
C SER A 51 12.94 -5.90 -1.63
N GLU A 52 14.19 -6.32 -1.68
CA GLU A 52 15.36 -5.48 -1.40
C GLU A 52 15.33 -4.24 -2.32
N PRO A 53 15.62 -3.03 -1.83
CA PRO A 53 15.70 -1.84 -2.67
C PRO A 53 16.82 -1.98 -3.72
N ILE A 54 16.51 -1.59 -4.96
CA ILE A 54 17.48 -1.56 -6.05
C ILE A 54 18.50 -0.44 -5.78
N PRO A 55 19.82 -0.69 -5.96
CA PRO A 55 20.83 0.35 -5.79
C PRO A 55 20.63 1.44 -6.86
N THR A 56 20.48 2.68 -6.41
CA THR A 56 20.37 3.87 -7.27
C THR A 56 21.72 4.52 -7.56
N SER A 57 22.78 4.06 -6.89
CA SER A 57 24.14 4.59 -7.00
C SER A 57 25.15 3.45 -6.90
N TYR A 58 26.41 3.74 -7.27
CA TYR A 58 27.49 2.77 -7.15
C TYR A 58 27.66 2.35 -5.68
N PRO A 59 27.62 1.04 -5.35
CA PRO A 59 27.69 0.58 -3.98
C PRO A 59 29.12 0.75 -3.44
N VAL A 60 29.38 1.89 -2.80
CA VAL A 60 30.66 2.15 -2.14
C VAL A 60 30.74 1.33 -0.85
N PRO A 61 31.74 0.46 -0.68
CA PRO A 61 31.92 -0.29 0.56
C PRO A 61 32.20 0.66 1.73
N ASN A 62 31.48 0.51 2.85
CA ASN A 62 31.75 1.26 4.08
C ASN A 62 32.96 0.68 4.82
N ARG A 63 34.16 0.82 4.23
CA ARG A 63 35.43 0.38 4.82
C ARG A 63 36.56 1.38 4.53
N PRO A 64 37.59 1.45 5.38
CA PRO A 64 38.79 2.21 5.09
C PRO A 64 39.48 1.76 3.81
N ARG A 65 40.20 2.68 3.17
CA ARG A 65 41.03 2.37 2.00
C ARG A 65 42.07 1.30 2.38
N ARG A 66 42.28 0.35 1.47
CA ARG A 66 43.36 -0.64 1.56
C ARG A 66 44.36 -0.33 0.44
N PRO A 67 45.68 -0.31 0.73
CA PRO A 67 46.67 -0.21 -0.33
C PRO A 67 46.51 -1.39 -1.29
N VAL A 68 46.58 -1.12 -2.59
CA VAL A 68 46.50 -2.10 -3.67
C VAL A 68 47.78 -2.02 -4.50
N SER A 69 48.20 -3.12 -5.10
CA SER A 69 49.36 -3.19 -5.99
C SER A 69 49.08 -4.06 -7.21
N GLY A 70 49.86 -3.92 -8.30
CA GLY A 70 49.82 -4.80 -9.48
C GLY A 70 49.42 -4.13 -10.80
N TYR A 71 49.30 -2.80 -10.85
CA TYR A 71 49.01 -2.01 -12.04
C TYR A 71 49.79 -0.67 -12.01
N GLU A 72 50.98 -0.67 -11.42
CA GLU A 72 51.88 0.48 -11.42
C GLU A 72 52.44 0.69 -12.84
N ASP A 73 52.45 1.93 -13.30
CA ASP A 73 53.15 2.32 -14.54
C ASP A 73 54.66 2.24 -14.27
N GLU A 74 55.44 1.60 -15.15
CA GLU A 74 56.92 1.55 -15.05
C GLU A 74 57.57 2.95 -15.01
#